data_AF-A0AAW6WFW9-F1
#
_entry.id   AF-A0AAW6WFW9-F1
#
_cell.length_a   1.000
_cell.length_b   1.000
_cell.length_c   1.000
_cell.angle_alpha   90.00
_cell.angle_beta   90.00
_cell.angle_gamma   90.00
#
_symmetry.space_group_name_H-M   'P 1'
#
loop_
_entity.id
_entity.type
_entity.pdbx_description
1 polymer ?
#
loop_
_entity_poly.entity_id
_entity_poly.type
_entity_poly.pdbx_seq_one_letter_code
_entity_poly.pdbx_strand_id
1 'polypeptide(L)'
;KVLCFDEFKSTKDSDGAMSFLFMDGISHKILDIVENRKLPALEDYFSRFSYQARSQVKYIVMDMYSPYIQLAKRCFPKANIVLDTFHIVQL
;
A
#
# COMPACT_ATOMS: atom_id res chain seq x y z
N LYS A 1 12.91 -5.75 -2.66
CA LYS A 1 11.54 -6.09 -3.13
C LYS A 1 10.84 -4.80 -3.55
N VAL A 2 9.96 -4.87 -4.55
CA VAL A 2 9.14 -3.73 -5.01
C VAL A 2 7.70 -4.05 -4.65
N LEU A 3 7.01 -3.13 -3.99
CA LEU A 3 5.57 -3.24 -3.74
C LEU A 3 4.84 -2.16 -4.52
N CYS A 4 3.67 -2.49 -5.04
CA CYS A 4 2.74 -1.51 -5.61
C CYS A 4 1.52 -1.43 -4.70
N PHE A 5 1.13 -0.23 -4.31
CA PHE A 5 -0.05 0.07 -3.49
C PHE A 5 -1.12 0.68 -4.38
N ASP A 6 -2.35 0.20 -4.24
CA ASP A 6 -3.50 0.69 -4.99
C ASP A 6 -4.77 0.59 -4.14
N GLU A 7 -5.87 1.17 -4.61
CA GLU A 7 -7.18 1.06 -3.99
C GLU A 7 -8.28 0.74 -5.00
N PHE A 8 -9.27 -0.02 -4.54
CA PHE A 8 -10.45 -0.30 -5.34
C PHE A 8 -11.71 -0.24 -4.48
N LYS A 9 -12.83 0.05 -5.14
CA LYS A 9 -14.14 0.06 -4.50
C LYS A 9 -14.62 -1.37 -4.26
N SER A 10 -14.66 -1.80 -3.01
CA SER A 10 -15.24 -3.10 -2.65
C SER A 10 -16.76 -3.06 -2.79
N THR A 11 -17.39 -4.22 -3.07
CA THR A 11 -18.84 -4.33 -3.25
C THR A 11 -19.61 -4.10 -1.95
N LYS A 12 -20.91 -3.83 -2.07
CA LYS A 12 -21.85 -3.17 -1.13
C LYS A 12 -21.90 -3.62 0.36
N ASP A 13 -21.15 -4.63 0.78
CA ASP A 13 -21.20 -5.21 2.13
C ASP A 13 -20.01 -4.82 3.03
N SER A 14 -19.07 -3.99 2.55
CA SER A 14 -17.94 -3.51 3.36
C SER A 14 -18.23 -2.15 3.99
N ASP A 15 -18.01 -2.04 5.31
CA ASP A 15 -18.12 -0.79 6.10
C ASP A 15 -17.18 0.34 5.60
N GLY A 16 -16.23 0.00 4.73
CA GLY A 16 -15.36 0.92 4.00
C GLY A 16 -15.73 1.00 2.53
N ALA A 17 -15.91 2.22 2.00
CA ALA A 17 -16.18 2.44 0.57
C ALA A 17 -15.01 2.04 -0.35
N MET A 18 -13.79 1.85 0.17
CA MET A 18 -12.58 1.56 -0.60
C MET A 18 -11.64 0.63 0.18
N SER A 19 -11.13 -0.39 -0.49
CA SER A 19 -10.18 -1.35 0.06
C SER A 19 -8.79 -1.11 -0.50
N PHE A 20 -7.77 -1.40 0.31
CA PHE A 20 -6.37 -1.32 -0.04
C PHE A 20 -5.91 -2.64 -0.65
N LEU A 21 -5.20 -2.58 -1.76
CA LEU A 21 -4.58 -3.70 -2.43
C LEU A 21 -3.08 -3.45 -2.51
N PHE A 22 -2.28 -4.49 -2.27
CA PHE A 22 -0.88 -4.42 -2.64
C PHE A 22 -0.40 -5.69 -3.32
N MET A 23 0.57 -5.50 -4.20
CA MET A 23 1.11 -6.55 -5.05
C MET A 23 2.62 -6.45 -5.16
N ASP A 24 3.25 -7.56 -5.54
CA ASP A 24 4.66 -7.57 -5.89
C ASP A 24 4.85 -6.89 -7.25
N GLY A 25 5.66 -5.83 -7.27
CA GLY A 25 5.84 -4.97 -8.44
C GLY A 25 6.66 -5.58 -9.57
N ILE A 26 7.20 -6.80 -9.41
CA ILE A 26 7.97 -7.50 -10.46
C ILE A 26 7.17 -8.65 -11.05
N SER A 27 6.57 -9.47 -10.19
CA SER A 27 5.78 -10.65 -10.60
C SER A 27 4.31 -10.33 -10.89
N HIS A 28 3.87 -9.13 -10.55
CA HIS A 28 2.48 -8.69 -10.63
C HIS A 28 1.48 -9.58 -9.87
N LYS A 29 1.95 -10.30 -8.84
CA LYS A 29 1.08 -11.11 -7.98
C LYS A 29 0.51 -10.26 -6.86
N ILE A 30 -0.82 -10.29 -6.75
CA ILE A 30 -1.53 -9.74 -5.59
C ILE A 30 -1.04 -10.48 -4.35
N LEU A 31 -0.57 -9.73 -3.37
CA LEU A 31 -0.09 -10.28 -2.11
C LEU A 31 -1.21 -10.37 -1.09
N ASP A 32 -2.00 -9.30 -0.96
CA ASP A 32 -3.18 -9.30 -0.11
C ASP A 32 -4.13 -8.12 -0.42
N ILE A 33 -5.33 -8.18 0.15
CA ILE A 33 -6.37 -7.15 0.12
C ILE A 33 -6.76 -6.82 1.56
N VAL A 34 -6.69 -5.54 1.94
CA VAL A 34 -7.12 -5.04 3.24
C VAL A 34 -8.39 -4.22 3.03
N GLU A 35 -9.50 -4.68 3.61
CA GLU A 35 -10.82 -4.07 3.36
C GLU A 35 -10.91 -2.59 3.76
N ASN A 36 -10.08 -2.16 4.71
CA ASN A 36 -10.03 -0.80 5.23
C ASN A 36 -8.73 -0.10 4.86
N ARG A 37 -8.82 0.90 3.97
CA ARG A 37 -7.67 1.71 3.54
C ARG A 37 -7.20 2.80 4.51
N LYS A 38 -7.88 3.00 5.65
CA LYS A 38 -7.51 4.06 6.61
C LYS A 38 -6.16 3.73 7.26
N LEU A 39 -5.32 4.76 7.42
CA LEU A 39 -3.95 4.60 7.96
C LEU A 39 -3.84 3.72 9.22
N PRO A 40 -4.66 3.90 10.28
CA PRO A 40 -4.52 3.08 11.48
C PRO A 40 -4.74 1.59 11.23
N ALA A 41 -5.70 1.24 10.35
CA ALA A 41 -5.97 -0.15 10.00
C ALA A 41 -4.81 -0.76 9.19
N LEU A 42 -4.22 0.03 8.29
CA LEU A 42 -3.06 -0.41 7.52
C LEU A 42 -1.80 -0.54 8.39
N GLU A 43 -1.58 0.36 9.33
CA GLU A 43 -0.48 0.26 10.29
C GLU A 43 -0.59 -0.99 11.15
N ASP A 44 -1.79 -1.26 11.67
CA ASP A 44 -2.07 -2.47 12.45
C ASP A 44 -1.84 -3.74 11.60
N TYR A 45 -2.37 -3.77 10.37
CA TYR A 45 -2.15 -4.87 9.43
C TYR A 45 -0.65 -5.11 9.17
N PHE A 46 0.12 -4.07 8.85
CA PHE A 46 1.53 -4.21 8.53
C PHE A 46 2.41 -4.47 9.77
N SER A 47 1.94 -4.15 10.97
CA SER A 47 2.65 -4.44 12.23
C SER A 47 2.84 -5.93 12.46
N ARG A 48 1.96 -6.77 11.89
CA ARG A 48 2.01 -8.24 11.95
C ARG A 48 3.24 -8.81 11.25
N PHE A 49 3.85 -8.06 10.33
CA PHE A 49 5.09 -8.47 9.67
C PHE A 49 6.31 -8.01 10.45
N SER A 50 7.31 -8.89 10.57
CA SER A 50 8.55 -8.59 11.27
C SER A 50 9.26 -7.38 10.64
N TYR A 51 9.99 -6.63 11.47
CA TYR A 51 10.79 -5.51 11.01
C TYR A 51 11.77 -5.90 9.90
N GLN A 52 12.36 -7.10 9.99
CA GLN A 52 13.28 -7.65 8.99
C GLN A 52 12.58 -7.86 7.65
N ALA A 53 11.35 -8.40 7.64
CA ALA A 53 10.57 -8.58 6.42
C ALA A 53 10.24 -7.23 5.78
N ARG A 54 9.76 -6.26 6.57
CA ARG A 54 9.43 -4.91 6.08
C ARG A 54 10.64 -4.15 5.56
N SER A 55 11.81 -4.35 6.18
CA SER A 55 13.08 -3.74 5.76
C SER A 55 13.64 -4.29 4.44
N GLN A 56 13.11 -5.40 3.91
CA GLN A 56 13.51 -5.94 2.60
C GLN A 56 12.81 -5.24 1.41
N VAL A 57 11.78 -4.44 1.69
CA VAL A 57 11.12 -3.60 0.68
C VAL A 57 12.04 -2.42 0.37
N LYS A 58 12.39 -2.28 -0.91
CA LYS A 58 13.31 -1.26 -1.41
C LYS A 58 12.57 -0.10 -2.10
N TYR A 59 11.44 -0.41 -2.72
CA TYR A 59 10.61 0.56 -3.42
C TYR A 59 9.15 0.28 -3.14
N ILE A 60 8.38 1.35 -2.94
CA ILE A 60 6.92 1.31 -2.91
C ILE A 60 6.43 2.27 -3.99
N VAL A 61 5.73 1.73 -4.97
CA VAL A 61 5.03 2.48 -6.01
C VAL A 61 3.61 2.74 -5.51
N MET A 62 3.18 3.99 -5.46
CA MET A 62 1.87 4.37 -4.93
C MET A 62 1.39 5.68 -5.54
N ASP A 63 0.09 5.95 -5.43
CA ASP A 63 -0.47 7.28 -5.68
C ASP A 63 -0.09 8.30 -4.57
N MET A 64 -0.31 9.59 -4.82
CA MET A 64 -0.01 10.72 -3.92
C MET A 64 -0.92 10.82 -2.68
N TYR A 65 -1.70 9.78 -2.37
CA TYR A 65 -2.56 9.76 -1.21
C TYR A 65 -1.74 9.84 0.09
N SER A 66 -1.86 10.97 0.80
CA SER A 66 -1.05 11.31 1.98
C SER A 66 -0.97 10.20 3.05
N PRO A 67 -2.07 9.49 3.37
CA PRO A 67 -2.02 8.32 4.26
C PRO A 67 -1.05 7.23 3.82
N TYR A 68 -0.92 6.94 2.52
CA TYR A 68 0.02 5.90 2.04
C TYR A 68 1.48 6.35 2.17
N ILE A 69 1.76 7.64 1.96
CA ILE A 69 3.09 8.21 2.20
C ILE A 69 3.47 8.06 3.69
N GLN A 70 2.52 8.34 4.60
CA GLN A 70 2.73 8.16 6.04
C GLN A 70 2.95 6.69 6.39
N LEU A 71 2.14 5.80 5.84
CA LEU A 71 2.27 4.35 6.02
C LEU A 71 3.64 3.83 5.55
N ALA A 72 4.07 4.21 4.34
CA ALA A 72 5.37 3.81 3.80
C ALA A 72 6.52 4.24 4.72
N LYS A 73 6.51 5.50 5.16
CA LYS A 73 7.55 6.03 6.06
C LYS A 73 7.58 5.33 7.41
N ARG A 74 6.42 4.96 7.96
CA ARG A 74 6.32 4.34 9.30
C ARG A 74 6.56 2.83 9.28
N CYS A 75 6.01 2.13 8.30
CA CYS A 75 6.06 0.67 8.24
C CYS A 75 7.26 0.13 7.44
N PHE A 76 7.79 0.89 6.48
CA PHE A 76 8.82 0.41 5.54
C PHE A 76 10.07 1.31 5.57
N PRO A 77 10.92 1.17 6.60
CA PRO A 77 11.97 2.14 6.92
C PRO A 77 13.08 2.27 5.86
N LYS A 78 13.22 1.28 4.97
CA LYS A 78 14.24 1.25 3.91
C LYS A 78 13.67 1.42 2.50
N ALA A 79 12.36 1.64 2.39
CA ALA A 79 11.72 1.76 1.10
C ALA A 79 11.77 3.21 0.59
N ASN A 80 12.15 3.38 -0.68
CA ASN A 80 11.95 4.63 -1.39
C ASN A 80 10.52 4.70 -1.94
N ILE A 81 9.88 5.85 -1.82
CA ILE A 81 8.54 6.08 -2.37
C ILE A 81 8.69 6.54 -3.82
N VAL A 82 8.00 5.85 -4.73
CA VAL A 82 7.91 6.18 -6.14
C VAL A 82 6.46 6.53 -6.43
N LEU A 83 6.23 7.72 -6.98
CA LEU A 83 4.87 8.15 -7.32
C LEU A 83 4.43 7.49 -8.62
N ASP A 84 3.21 6.95 -8.62
CA ASP A 84 2.60 6.42 -9.81
C ASP A 84 2.16 7.57 -10.73
N THR A 85 2.77 7.61 -11.93
CA THR A 85 2.51 8.64 -12.94
C THR A 85 1.18 8.45 -13.66
N PHE A 86 0.57 7.26 -13.60
CA PHE A 86 -0.72 7.01 -14.22
C PHE A 86 -1.83 7.89 -13.61
N HIS A 87 -1.79 8.05 -12.30
CA HIS A 87 -2.74 8.88 -11.55
C HIS A 87 -2.47 10.39 -11.72
N ILE A 88 -1.25 10.80 -12.05
CA ILE A 88 -0.90 12.21 -12.32
C ILE A 88 -1.60 12.74 -13.57
N VAL A 89 -1.87 11.87 -14.56
CA VAL A 89 -2.49 12.26 -15.84
C VAL A 89 -4.01 12.47 -15.72
N GLN A 90 -4.63 12.08 -14.60
CA GLN A 90 -6.06 12.28 -14.34
C GLN A 90 -6.40 13.59 -13.60
N LEU A 91 -5.43 14.50 -13.45
CA LEU A 91 -5.65 15.85 -12.90
C LEU A 91 -6.24 16.82 -13.92
#